data_AF-A0A1Z5S5P4-F1
#
_entry.id   AF-A0A1Z5S5P4-F1
#
_cell.length_a   1.000
_cell.length_b   1.000
_cell.length_c   1.000
_cell.angle_alpha   90.00
_cell.angle_beta   90.00
_cell.angle_gamma   90.00
#
_symmetry.space_group_name_H-M   'P 1'
#
loop_
_entity.id
_entity.type
_entity.pdbx_description
1 polymer ?
#
loop_
_entity_poly.entity_id
_entity_poly.type
_entity_poly.pdbx_seq_one_letter_code
_entity_poly.pdbx_strand_id
1 'polypeptide(L)'
;IMSNNEPAHSNDVPDMSSMAASRIIWAMQPTRSFLRWSDDLHMIFVKAVAYQGGPHDAKPAAVQKTMEAMGVRGLTIKKIKSHLQRYREKCVLGPEAPDDIPCTTSSIAAAPN
;
A
#
# COMPACT_ATOMS: atom_id res chain seq x y z
N ILE A 1 18.98 -11.25 61.01
CA ILE A 1 20.14 -11.59 60.15
C ILE A 1 19.63 -12.62 59.15
N MET A 2 18.82 -12.26 58.15
CA MET A 2 19.16 -11.52 56.92
C MET A 2 20.53 -11.94 56.37
N SER A 3 20.50 -12.90 55.45
CA SER A 3 21.24 -12.94 54.19
C SER A 3 21.19 -14.38 53.66
N ASN A 4 20.81 -14.53 52.40
CA ASN A 4 21.52 -15.29 51.37
C ASN A 4 20.62 -15.28 50.13
N ASN A 5 20.79 -14.27 49.28
CA ASN A 5 21.67 -14.29 48.10
C ASN A 5 20.97 -14.96 46.91
N GLU A 6 20.52 -14.12 45.99
CA GLU A 6 20.23 -14.44 44.60
C GLU A 6 21.45 -15.13 43.96
N PRO A 7 21.22 -16.05 43.00
CA PRO A 7 21.84 -15.78 41.71
C PRO A 7 20.90 -16.12 40.54
N ALA A 8 20.70 -15.11 39.69
CA ALA A 8 20.79 -15.19 38.23
C ALA A 8 20.33 -16.50 37.58
N HIS A 9 19.04 -16.60 37.29
CA HIS A 9 18.58 -17.44 36.19
C HIS A 9 18.39 -16.57 34.95
N SER A 10 19.42 -16.58 34.11
CA SER A 10 19.39 -16.09 32.74
C SER A 10 18.24 -16.76 31.96
N ASN A 11 17.64 -16.00 31.03
CA ASN A 11 16.72 -16.41 29.97
C ASN A 11 15.21 -16.20 30.23
N ASP A 12 14.79 -14.95 30.47
CA ASP A 12 13.40 -14.56 30.19
C ASP A 12 13.32 -14.00 28.76
N VAL A 13 12.96 -14.92 27.88
CA VAL A 13 12.41 -14.72 26.53
C VAL A 13 11.55 -13.43 26.44
N PRO A 14 11.65 -12.64 25.35
CA PRO A 14 10.74 -11.52 25.12
C PRO A 14 9.29 -12.02 25.16
N ASP A 15 8.52 -11.43 26.07
CA ASP A 15 7.10 -11.68 26.29
C ASP A 15 6.31 -11.71 24.97
N MET A 16 5.98 -12.92 24.52
CA MET A 16 5.22 -13.18 23.30
C MET A 16 3.73 -12.79 23.43
N SER A 17 3.33 -12.19 24.56
CA SER A 17 1.95 -11.77 24.87
C SER A 17 1.50 -10.54 24.06
N SER A 18 2.43 -9.68 23.65
CA SER A 18 2.15 -8.50 22.81
C SER A 18 1.64 -8.84 21.40
N MET A 19 1.99 -10.03 20.87
CA MET A 19 1.70 -10.40 19.48
C MET A 19 0.30 -11.01 19.30
N ALA A 20 -0.28 -11.55 20.37
CA ALA A 20 -1.61 -12.17 20.36
C ALA A 20 -2.75 -11.14 20.51
N ALA A 21 -2.51 -10.02 21.20
CA ALA A 21 -3.52 -8.98 21.41
C ALA A 21 -3.95 -8.27 20.10
N SER A 22 -3.10 -8.31 19.06
CA SER A 22 -3.34 -7.57 17.82
C SER A 22 -4.15 -8.34 16.75
N ARG A 23 -4.49 -9.61 16.99
CA ARG A 23 -5.22 -10.44 16.00
C ARG A 23 -6.65 -10.81 16.44
N ILE A 24 -6.95 -10.80 17.74
CA ILE A 24 -8.22 -11.31 18.29
C ILE A 24 -9.35 -10.26 18.23
N ILE A 25 -9.04 -8.96 18.28
CA ILE A 25 -10.05 -7.88 18.24
C ILE A 25 -10.76 -7.77 16.86
N TRP A 26 -10.21 -8.37 15.78
CA TRP A 26 -10.82 -8.29 14.44
C TRP A 26 -12.09 -9.14 14.30
N ALA A 27 -12.21 -10.24 15.05
CA ALA A 27 -13.28 -11.23 14.90
C ALA A 27 -14.67 -10.75 15.34
N MET A 28 -14.78 -9.58 15.99
CA MET A 28 -16.05 -9.05 16.53
C MET A 28 -16.68 -7.93 15.67
N GLN A 29 -16.13 -7.63 14.49
CA GLN A 29 -16.66 -6.55 13.64
C GLN A 29 -17.77 -7.09 12.73
N PRO A 30 -19.01 -6.53 12.75
CA PRO A 30 -20.07 -6.93 11.83
C PRO A 30 -19.52 -6.86 10.41
N THR A 31 -19.69 -7.95 9.67
CA THR A 31 -19.13 -8.27 8.34
C THR A 31 -18.75 -7.03 7.54
N ARG A 32 -17.53 -6.51 7.77
CA ARG A 32 -17.03 -5.38 6.98
C ARG A 32 -16.92 -5.89 5.55
N SER A 33 -17.80 -5.41 4.66
CA SER A 33 -17.72 -5.72 3.25
C SER A 33 -16.39 -5.16 2.72
N PHE A 34 -15.43 -6.05 2.56
CA PHE A 34 -14.14 -5.69 1.99
C PHE A 34 -14.40 -5.24 0.55
N LEU A 35 -13.97 -4.02 0.24
CA LEU A 35 -13.98 -3.58 -1.14
C LEU A 35 -13.02 -4.45 -1.93
N ARG A 36 -13.54 -5.10 -2.97
CA ARG A 36 -12.74 -5.84 -3.93
C ARG A 36 -12.10 -4.87 -4.91
N TRP A 37 -10.79 -4.73 -4.83
CA TRP A 37 -10.00 -4.01 -5.84
C TRP A 37 -9.90 -4.87 -7.10
N SER A 38 -10.86 -4.70 -8.01
CA SER A 38 -10.85 -5.31 -9.34
C SER A 38 -9.89 -4.56 -10.28
N ASP A 39 -9.46 -5.18 -11.37
CA ASP A 39 -8.51 -4.58 -12.32
C ASP A 39 -9.00 -3.23 -12.90
N ASP A 40 -10.29 -3.11 -13.21
CA ASP A 40 -10.88 -1.85 -13.68
C ASP A 40 -10.76 -0.71 -12.65
N LEU A 41 -11.05 -1.02 -11.38
CA LEU A 41 -10.91 -0.07 -10.28
C LEU A 41 -9.44 0.29 -10.04
N HIS A 42 -8.54 -0.68 -10.21
CA HIS A 42 -7.11 -0.47 -10.10
C HIS A 42 -6.59 0.47 -11.19
N MET A 43 -7.03 0.30 -12.44
CA MET A 43 -6.65 1.18 -13.55
C MET A 43 -7.05 2.64 -13.29
N ILE A 44 -8.27 2.87 -12.79
CA ILE A 44 -8.74 4.21 -12.42
C ILE A 44 -7.91 4.77 -11.26
N PHE A 45 -7.58 3.94 -10.27
CA PHE A 45 -6.71 4.33 -9.16
C PHE A 45 -5.31 4.73 -9.63
N VAL A 46 -4.67 3.97 -10.52
CA VAL A 46 -3.34 4.30 -11.05
C VAL A 46 -3.37 5.63 -11.81
N LYS A 47 -4.41 5.85 -12.63
CA LYS A 47 -4.63 7.15 -13.29
C LYS A 47 -4.76 8.28 -12.26
N ALA A 48 -5.58 8.10 -11.22
CA ALA A 48 -5.74 9.08 -10.14
C ALA A 48 -4.42 9.38 -9.38
N VAL A 49 -3.59 8.35 -9.15
CA VAL A 49 -2.26 8.51 -8.54
C VAL A 49 -1.31 9.26 -9.47
N ALA A 50 -1.35 8.98 -10.78
CA ALA A 50 -0.58 9.70 -11.78
C ALA A 50 -0.95 11.20 -11.81
N TYR A 51 -2.26 11.52 -11.77
CA TYR A 51 -2.71 12.92 -11.67
C TYR A 51 -2.25 13.63 -10.40
N GLN A 52 -1.99 12.89 -9.32
CA GLN A 52 -1.55 13.45 -8.04
C GLN A 52 -0.02 13.64 -7.97
N GLY A 53 0.72 13.31 -9.03
CA GLY A 53 2.19 13.43 -9.09
C GLY A 53 2.95 12.15 -8.75
N GLY A 54 2.26 11.01 -8.64
CA GLY A 54 2.89 9.70 -8.41
C GLY A 54 2.64 9.11 -7.03
N PRO A 55 3.17 7.90 -6.75
CA PRO A 55 2.85 7.12 -5.56
C PRO A 55 3.25 7.81 -4.25
N HIS A 56 4.34 8.59 -4.23
CA HIS A 56 4.85 9.25 -3.02
C HIS A 56 4.02 10.48 -2.64
N ASP A 57 3.69 11.33 -3.63
CA ASP A 57 2.93 12.57 -3.43
C ASP A 57 1.41 12.36 -3.38
N ALA A 58 0.94 11.17 -3.75
CA ALA A 58 -0.45 10.79 -3.67
C ALA A 58 -1.04 10.97 -2.26
N LYS A 59 -1.95 11.92 -2.08
CA LYS A 59 -2.74 12.06 -0.84
C LYS A 59 -4.00 11.19 -0.94
N PRO A 60 -4.30 10.33 0.05
CA PRO A 60 -5.42 9.39 -0.03
C PRO A 60 -6.79 10.07 -0.20
N ALA A 61 -6.98 11.26 0.37
CA ALA A 61 -8.19 12.07 0.18
C ALA A 61 -8.27 12.68 -1.24
N ALA A 62 -7.14 13.08 -1.81
CA ALA A 62 -7.11 13.63 -3.17
C ALA A 62 -7.35 12.53 -4.21
N VAL A 63 -6.71 11.37 -4.05
CA VAL A 63 -6.95 10.18 -4.88
C VAL A 63 -8.43 9.77 -4.83
N GLN A 64 -9.07 9.81 -3.65
CA GLN A 64 -10.51 9.57 -3.54
C GLN A 64 -11.32 10.53 -4.40
N LYS A 65 -11.09 11.84 -4.26
CA LYS A 65 -11.82 12.87 -4.99
C LYS A 65 -11.67 12.71 -6.51
N THR A 66 -10.47 12.38 -6.97
CA THR A 66 -10.19 12.12 -8.38
C THR A 66 -10.91 10.87 -8.88
N MET A 67 -10.93 9.78 -8.11
CA MET A 67 -11.68 8.57 -8.47
C MET A 67 -13.20 8.79 -8.49
N GLU A 68 -13.73 9.61 -7.58
CA GLU A 68 -15.14 10.03 -7.59
C GLU A 68 -15.48 10.87 -8.83
N ALA A 69 -14.58 11.77 -9.24
CA ALA A 69 -14.73 12.53 -10.48
C ALA A 69 -14.70 11.63 -11.74
N MET A 70 -14.02 10.48 -11.66
CA MET A 70 -14.03 9.44 -12.72
C MET A 70 -15.25 8.50 -12.64
N GLY A 71 -16.20 8.77 -11.74
CA GLY A 71 -17.46 8.02 -11.62
C GLY A 71 -17.45 6.88 -10.60
N VAL A 72 -16.36 6.67 -9.86
CA VAL A 72 -16.29 5.60 -8.85
C VAL A 72 -16.80 6.11 -7.50
N ARG A 73 -18.04 5.77 -7.15
CA ARG A 73 -18.68 6.15 -5.88
C ARG A 73 -18.66 5.00 -4.86
N GLY A 74 -18.69 5.30 -3.56
CA GLY A 74 -18.72 4.29 -2.50
C GLY A 74 -17.35 3.76 -2.03
N LEU A 75 -16.27 4.35 -2.55
CA LEU A 75 -14.92 4.20 -2.01
C LEU A 75 -14.77 5.06 -0.76
N THR A 76 -14.22 4.48 0.30
CA THR A 76 -13.87 5.21 1.53
C THR A 76 -12.37 5.44 1.58
N ILE A 77 -11.97 6.53 2.23
CA ILE A 77 -10.55 6.89 2.44
C ILE A 77 -9.76 5.73 3.05
N LYS A 78 -10.36 4.93 3.95
CA LYS A 78 -9.69 3.77 4.57
C LYS A 78 -9.29 2.71 3.54
N LYS A 79 -10.18 2.40 2.59
CA LYS A 79 -9.93 1.42 1.51
C LYS A 79 -8.82 1.91 0.58
N ILE A 80 -8.82 3.21 0.27
CA ILE A 80 -7.80 3.87 -0.55
C ILE A 80 -6.47 3.94 0.20
N LYS A 81 -6.47 4.27 1.49
CA LYS A 81 -5.26 4.34 2.32
C LYS A 81 -4.54 3.00 2.37
N SER A 82 -5.24 1.90 2.69
CA SER A 82 -4.64 0.57 2.73
C SER A 82 -4.12 0.13 1.36
N HIS A 83 -4.83 0.49 0.29
CA HIS A 83 -4.43 0.15 -1.07
C HIS A 83 -3.23 0.97 -1.55
N LEU A 84 -3.23 2.28 -1.29
CA LEU A 84 -2.13 3.19 -1.60
C LEU A 84 -0.87 2.83 -0.81
N GLN A 85 -1.01 2.42 0.45
CA GLN A 85 0.11 1.92 1.23
C GLN A 85 0.75 0.70 0.57
N ARG A 86 -0.06 -0.32 0.23
CA ARG A 86 0.43 -1.51 -0.46
C ARG A 86 0.97 -1.22 -1.86
N TYR A 87 0.39 -0.25 -2.56
CA TYR A 87 0.86 0.20 -3.88
C TYR A 87 2.24 0.84 -3.79
N ARG A 88 2.48 1.71 -2.80
CA ARG A 88 3.79 2.31 -2.53
C ARG A 88 4.85 1.24 -2.24
N GLU A 89 4.54 0.28 -1.38
CA GLU A 89 5.45 -0.83 -1.06
C GLU A 89 5.85 -1.61 -2.33
N LYS A 90 4.90 -1.86 -3.24
CA LYS A 90 5.17 -2.52 -4.52
C LYS A 90 6.00 -1.65 -5.47
N CYS A 91 5.75 -0.35 -5.54
CA CYS A 91 6.52 0.57 -6.38
C CYS A 91 7.96 0.77 -5.86
N VAL A 92 8.18 0.75 -4.54
CA VAL A 92 9.51 0.90 -3.93
C VAL A 92 10.40 -0.33 -4.15
N LEU A 93 9.81 -1.51 -4.36
CA LEU A 93 10.54 -2.75 -4.66
C LEU A 93 10.92 -2.90 -6.14
N GLY A 94 10.65 -1.89 -6.99
CA GLY A 94 11.21 -1.80 -8.34
C GLY A 94 12.36 -0.80 -8.38
N PRO A 95 13.63 -1.23 -8.38
CA PRO A 95 14.72 -0.36 -8.76
C PRO A 95 14.74 -0.30 -10.29
N GLU A 96 14.18 0.75 -10.87
CA GLU A 96 14.83 1.50 -11.95
C GLU A 96 13.87 2.60 -12.42
N ALA A 97 14.39 3.82 -12.42
CA ALA A 97 13.83 4.90 -13.18
C ALA A 97 13.82 4.48 -14.66
N PRO A 98 12.66 4.46 -15.34
CA PRO A 98 12.66 4.38 -16.78
C PRO A 98 12.97 5.77 -17.31
N ASP A 99 14.26 6.08 -17.45
CA ASP A 99 14.75 7.11 -18.37
C ASP A 99 14.50 6.64 -19.81
N ASP A 100 13.26 6.38 -20.21
CA ASP A 100 12.86 6.18 -21.61
C ASP A 100 11.33 6.23 -21.76
N ILE A 101 10.79 7.45 -21.88
CA ILE A 101 9.60 7.66 -22.70
C ILE A 101 10.01 8.64 -23.80
N PRO A 102 10.01 8.17 -25.06
CA PRO A 102 9.01 8.69 -25.98
C PRO A 102 8.47 7.59 -26.90
N CYS A 103 7.34 6.96 -26.55
CA CYS A 103 6.50 6.37 -27.59
C CYS A 103 5.59 7.48 -28.15
N THR A 104 6.20 8.37 -28.94
CA THR A 104 5.49 9.25 -29.88
C THR A 104 5.88 8.78 -31.28
N THR A 105 4.87 8.42 -32.06
CA THR A 105 4.81 8.55 -33.53
C THR A 105 6.10 8.96 -34.23
N SER A 106 6.72 8.02 -34.95
CA SER A 106 7.32 8.21 -36.28
C SER A 106 7.68 6.82 -36.81
N SER A 107 6.90 6.27 -37.75
CA SER A 107 7.13 6.46 -39.19
C SER A 107 8.55 6.07 -39.61
N ILE A 108 8.63 4.84 -40.16
CA ILE A 108 9.22 4.50 -41.47
C ILE A 108 10.72 4.74 -41.73
N ALA A 109 11.27 3.76 -42.47
CA ALA A 109 12.55 3.73 -43.18
C ALA A 109 13.79 3.47 -42.32
N ALA A 110 14.79 2.71 -42.74
CA ALA A 110 14.99 1.75 -43.82
C ALA A 110 16.35 1.09 -43.49
N ALA A 111 16.53 -0.18 -43.83
CA ALA A 111 17.86 -0.80 -43.87
C ALA A 111 18.79 0.00 -44.81
N PRO A 112 20.11 0.06 -44.57
CA PRO A 112 21.00 -0.97 -45.12
C PRO A 112 22.30 -1.17 -44.27
N ASN A 113 23.28 -2.04 -44.53
CA ASN A 113 23.69 -2.92 -45.63
C ASN A 113 24.26 -4.23 -45.03
#